data_AF-A0A151UGV3-F1
#
_entry.id   AF-A0A151UGV3-F1
#
_cell.length_a   1.000
_cell.length_b   1.000
_cell.length_c   1.000
_cell.angle_alpha   90.00
_cell.angle_beta   90.00
_cell.angle_gamma   90.00
#
_symmetry.space_group_name_H-M   'P 1'
#
loop_
_entity.id
_entity.type
_entity.pdbx_description
1 polymer ?
#
loop_
_entity_poly.entity_id
_entity_poly.type
_entity_poly.pdbx_seq_one_letter_code
_entity_poly.pdbx_strand_id
1 'polypeptide(L)'
;MGCPLIQKVTLAAFMLSGEAGIWWQGALQRMIVAGTQVNWENFKQLFLEKYFPRDVRHKKQVEFLELKQGENFVAEYITKFEDLVRFCPMYDDVGNEEDKCVKFVSGLRPEIKQVFNYQGSLTIMNW
;
A
#
# COMPACT_ATOMS: atom_id res chain seq x y z
N MET A 1 20.41 6.04 20.24
CA MET A 1 20.55 7.41 19.72
C MET A 1 19.80 7.50 18.41
N GLY A 2 18.66 8.19 18.39
CA GLY A 2 17.85 8.33 17.18
C GLY A 2 18.52 9.26 16.18
N CYS A 3 18.64 8.82 14.93
CA CYS A 3 19.00 9.67 13.81
C CYS A 3 18.05 10.89 13.79
N PRO A 4 18.55 12.14 13.94
CA PRO A 4 17.71 13.33 13.97
C PRO A 4 16.81 13.38 12.74
N LEU A 5 15.53 13.69 12.90
CA LEU A 5 14.52 13.71 11.83
C LEU A 5 14.95 14.50 10.56
N ILE A 6 15.83 15.49 10.74
CA ILE A 6 16.46 16.27 9.67
C ILE A 6 17.37 15.40 8.79
N GLN A 7 18.14 14.47 9.36
CA GLN A 7 18.99 13.54 8.60
C GLN A 7 18.17 12.62 7.69
N LYS A 8 16.95 12.23 8.08
CA LYS A 8 16.07 11.41 7.22
C LYS A 8 15.66 12.13 5.95
N VAL A 9 15.30 13.41 6.06
CA VAL A 9 14.95 14.24 4.89
C VAL A 9 16.18 14.46 4.01
N THR A 10 17.34 14.74 4.61
CA THR A 10 18.60 14.90 3.85
C THR A 10 18.98 13.64 3.09
N LEU A 11 18.90 12.48 3.73
CA LEU A 11 19.20 11.20 3.09
C LEU A 11 18.20 10.87 1.98
N ALA A 12 16.89 11.05 2.23
CA ALA A 12 15.87 10.82 1.20
C ALA A 12 16.04 11.78 0.01
N ALA A 13 16.29 13.06 0.28
CA ALA A 13 16.55 14.06 -0.74
C ALA A 13 17.81 13.74 -1.58
N PHE A 14 18.85 13.19 -0.96
CA PHE A 14 20.06 12.74 -1.65
C PHE A 14 19.78 11.58 -2.63
N MET A 15 18.81 10.72 -2.30
CA MET A 15 18.40 9.62 -3.17
C MET A 15 17.48 10.07 -4.33
N LEU A 16 16.96 11.31 -4.31
CA LEU A 16 16.16 11.85 -5.40
C LEU A 16 17.07 12.33 -6.54
N SER A 17 17.15 11.54 -7.60
CA SER A 17 17.92 11.86 -8.81
C SER A 17 17.03 12.33 -9.96
N GLY A 18 17.64 12.96 -10.96
CA GLY A 18 16.95 13.45 -12.15
C GLY A 18 15.81 14.42 -11.84
N GLU A 19 14.65 14.19 -12.46
CA GLU A 19 13.46 15.04 -12.30
C GLU A 19 12.97 15.13 -10.85
N ALA A 20 13.16 14.06 -10.05
CA ALA A 20 12.74 14.05 -8.66
C ALA A 20 13.59 14.96 -7.78
N GLY A 21 14.90 15.05 -8.06
CA GLY A 21 15.79 15.99 -7.38
C GLY A 21 15.42 17.44 -7.70
N ILE A 22 15.19 17.75 -8.98
CA ILE A 22 14.78 19.09 -9.43
C ILE A 22 13.45 19.51 -8.80
N TRP A 23 12.47 18.61 -8.80
CA TRP A 23 11.18 18.85 -8.15
C TRP A 23 11.34 19.13 -6.65
N TRP A 24 12.13 18.34 -5.95
CA TRP A 24 12.32 18.49 -4.50
C TRP A 24 12.99 19.83 -4.14
N GLN A 25 13.97 20.28 -4.91
CA GLN A 25 14.58 21.61 -4.73
C GLN A 25 13.53 22.73 -4.84
N GLY A 26 12.65 22.66 -5.84
CA GLY A 26 11.55 23.62 -5.98
C GLY A 26 10.52 23.52 -4.85
N ALA A 27 10.21 22.31 -4.38
CA ALA A 27 9.31 22.09 -3.24
C ALA A 27 9.88 22.65 -1.94
N LEU A 28 11.17 22.40 -1.68
CA LEU A 28 11.90 22.91 -0.53
C LEU A 28 11.90 24.45 -0.51
N GLN A 29 12.15 25.10 -1.65
CA GLN A 29 12.10 26.56 -1.74
C GLN A 29 10.71 27.11 -1.39
N ARG A 30 9.63 26.47 -1.87
CA ARG A 30 8.25 26.86 -1.53
C ARG A 30 7.97 26.71 -0.04
N MET A 31 8.44 25.63 0.59
CA MET A 31 8.29 25.43 2.03
C MET A 31 8.99 26.52 2.84
N ILE A 32 10.23 26.89 2.45
CA ILE A 32 10.98 27.96 3.10
C ILE A 32 10.23 29.29 2.99
N VAL A 33 9.75 29.64 1.80
CA VAL A 33 8.99 30.89 1.57
C VAL A 33 7.67 30.91 2.34
N ALA A 34 6.99 29.77 2.45
CA ALA A 34 5.74 29.63 3.21
C ALA A 34 5.95 29.54 4.73
N GLY A 35 7.18 29.48 5.22
CA GLY A 35 7.49 29.24 6.64
C GLY A 35 7.13 27.83 7.12
N THR A 36 6.89 26.89 6.20
CA THR A 36 6.59 25.49 6.51
C THR A 36 7.85 24.78 7.00
N GLN A 37 7.76 24.10 8.15
CA GLN A 37 8.89 23.36 8.69
C GLN A 37 9.32 22.22 7.76
N VAL A 38 10.63 22.12 7.50
CA VAL A 38 11.22 20.98 6.78
C VAL A 38 11.38 19.81 7.75
N ASN A 39 10.45 18.87 7.69
CA ASN A 39 10.47 17.65 8.49
C ASN A 39 10.06 16.44 7.64
N TRP A 40 10.20 15.24 8.21
CA TRP A 40 9.91 13.99 7.51
C TRP A 40 8.44 13.86 7.08
N GLU A 41 7.51 14.38 7.87
CA GLU A 41 6.07 14.29 7.58
C GLU A 41 5.71 15.14 6.36
N ASN A 42 6.17 16.38 6.31
CA ASN A 42 5.95 17.29 5.18
C ASN A 42 6.66 16.80 3.91
N PHE A 43 7.87 16.24 4.03
CA PHE A 43 8.54 15.58 2.91
C PHE A 43 7.67 14.44 2.35
N LYS A 44 7.25 13.49 3.21
CA LYS A 44 6.42 12.36 2.79
C LYS A 44 5.12 12.83 2.16
N GLN A 45 4.46 13.82 2.74
CA GLN A 45 3.20 14.34 2.21
C GLN A 45 3.39 14.88 0.80
N LEU A 46 4.33 15.81 0.59
CA LEU A 46 4.59 16.39 -0.73
C LEU A 46 5.05 15.34 -1.74
N PHE A 47 5.88 14.39 -1.31
CA PHE A 47 6.35 13.30 -2.15
C PHE A 47 5.19 12.42 -2.62
N LEU A 48 4.31 12.00 -1.70
CA LEU A 48 3.14 11.20 -2.02
C LEU A 48 2.13 11.99 -2.87
N GLU A 49 1.93 13.27 -2.63
CA GLU A 49 1.08 14.11 -3.48
C GLU A 49 1.60 14.20 -4.92
N LYS A 50 2.92 14.30 -5.12
CA LYS A 50 3.53 14.39 -6.45
C LYS A 50 3.55 13.05 -7.19
N TYR A 51 3.98 11.98 -6.53
CA TYR A 51 4.31 10.71 -7.18
C TYR A 51 3.27 9.60 -6.98
N PHE A 52 2.46 9.71 -5.94
CA PHE A 52 1.43 8.72 -5.64
C PHE A 52 0.13 9.40 -5.22
N PRO A 53 -0.44 10.28 -6.07
CA PRO A 53 -1.55 11.16 -5.71
C PRO A 53 -2.79 10.37 -5.29
N ARG A 54 -3.69 11.04 -4.56
CA ARG A 54 -4.89 10.40 -3.98
C ARG A 54 -5.68 9.58 -4.98
N ASP A 55 -5.83 10.04 -6.22
CA ASP A 55 -6.57 9.33 -7.25
C ASP A 55 -5.89 8.02 -7.67
N VAL A 56 -4.55 8.00 -7.72
CA VAL A 56 -3.80 6.77 -8.01
C VAL A 56 -3.92 5.79 -6.85
N ARG A 57 -3.86 6.27 -5.61
CA ARG A 57 -4.10 5.43 -4.42
C ARG A 57 -5.51 4.85 -4.42
N HIS A 58 -6.50 5.69 -4.72
CA HIS A 58 -7.89 5.28 -4.79
C HIS A 58 -8.12 4.26 -5.91
N LYS A 59 -7.51 4.45 -7.08
CA LYS A 59 -7.54 3.44 -8.16
C LYS A 59 -6.97 2.10 -7.71
N LYS A 60 -5.85 2.10 -6.97
CA LYS A 60 -5.28 0.85 -6.40
C LYS A 60 -6.21 0.18 -5.40
N GLN A 61 -6.92 0.96 -4.59
CA GLN A 61 -7.93 0.44 -3.66
C GLN A 61 -9.13 -0.15 -4.39
N VAL A 62 -9.66 0.52 -5.40
CA VAL A 62 -10.75 0.00 -6.24
C VAL A 62 -10.31 -1.29 -6.94
N GLU A 63 -9.11 -1.30 -7.53
CA GLU A 63 -8.51 -2.49 -8.16
C GLU A 63 -8.44 -3.68 -7.18
N PHE A 64 -8.06 -3.43 -5.92
CA PHE A 64 -8.06 -4.45 -4.87
C PHE A 64 -9.46 -4.95 -4.51
N LEU A 65 -10.42 -4.03 -4.31
CA LEU A 65 -11.79 -4.37 -3.93
C LEU A 65 -12.48 -5.21 -5.00
N GLU A 66 -12.25 -4.87 -6.27
CA GLU A 66 -12.78 -5.58 -7.44
C GLU A 66 -11.96 -6.80 -7.83
N LEU A 67 -10.78 -7.02 -7.22
CA LEU A 67 -9.89 -8.14 -7.54
C LEU A 67 -10.63 -9.47 -7.36
N LYS A 68 -10.69 -10.22 -8.46
CA LYS A 68 -11.16 -11.59 -8.54
C LYS A 68 -10.13 -12.42 -9.29
N GLN A 69 -10.04 -13.70 -8.96
CA GLN A 69 -9.17 -14.64 -9.67
C GLN A 69 -9.55 -14.70 -11.15
N GLY A 70 -10.84 -14.82 -11.46
CA GLY A 70 -11.33 -15.07 -12.82
C GLY A 70 -10.74 -16.37 -13.37
N GLU A 71 -10.31 -16.31 -14.64
CA GLU A 71 -9.67 -17.43 -15.34
C GLU A 71 -8.16 -17.57 -15.07
N ASN A 72 -7.57 -16.64 -14.31
CA ASN A 72 -6.13 -16.68 -14.04
C ASN A 72 -5.74 -17.82 -13.09
N PHE A 73 -4.46 -18.20 -13.14
CA PHE A 73 -3.91 -19.13 -12.15
C PHE A 73 -3.98 -18.53 -10.74
N VAL A 74 -4.15 -19.40 -9.74
CA VAL A 74 -4.22 -19.00 -8.33
C VAL A 74 -2.95 -18.24 -7.91
N ALA A 75 -1.78 -18.65 -8.41
CA ALA A 75 -0.51 -17.98 -8.14
C ALA A 75 -0.52 -16.52 -8.60
N GLU A 76 -1.05 -16.24 -9.80
CA GLU A 76 -1.16 -14.86 -10.31
C GLU A 76 -2.14 -14.02 -9.49
N TYR A 77 -3.24 -14.63 -9.04
CA TYR A 77 -4.17 -13.99 -8.13
C TYR A 77 -3.52 -13.65 -6.79
N ILE A 78 -2.75 -14.57 -6.20
CA ILE A 78 -2.01 -14.34 -4.95
C ILE A 78 -1.04 -13.18 -5.11
N THR A 79 -0.20 -13.19 -6.15
CA THR A 79 0.76 -12.11 -6.41
C THR A 79 0.05 -10.76 -6.54
N LYS A 80 -1.04 -10.68 -7.31
CA LYS A 80 -1.83 -9.44 -7.44
C LYS A 80 -2.46 -9.03 -6.11
N PHE A 81 -2.93 -9.98 -5.30
CA PHE A 81 -3.53 -9.71 -4.01
C PHE A 81 -2.51 -9.10 -3.04
N GLU A 82 -1.34 -9.70 -2.92
CA GLU A 82 -0.22 -9.21 -2.08
C GLU A 82 0.28 -7.85 -2.56
N ASP A 83 0.34 -7.63 -3.87
CA ASP A 83 0.76 -6.36 -4.46
C ASP A 83 -0.23 -5.21 -4.21
N LEU A 84 -1.51 -5.52 -4.07
CA LEU A 84 -2.58 -4.52 -3.95
C LEU A 84 -3.02 -4.29 -2.50
N VAL A 85 -2.95 -5.31 -1.63
CA VAL A 85 -3.38 -5.19 -0.23
C VAL A 85 -2.59 -4.15 0.55
N ARG A 86 -1.30 -3.95 0.23
CA ARG A 86 -0.45 -2.90 0.81
C ARG A 86 -0.97 -1.46 0.61
N PHE A 87 -1.90 -1.25 -0.32
CA PHE A 87 -2.54 0.05 -0.54
C PHE A 87 -3.88 0.20 0.19
N CYS A 88 -4.28 -0.82 0.93
CA CYS A 88 -5.54 -0.95 1.64
C CYS A 88 -5.29 -1.18 3.13
N PRO A 89 -4.98 -0.12 3.92
CA PRO A 89 -4.62 -0.26 5.34
C PRO A 89 -5.66 -1.00 6.19
N MET A 90 -6.94 -0.93 5.80
CA MET A 90 -8.04 -1.67 6.43
C MET A 90 -7.93 -3.20 6.29
N TYR A 91 -7.08 -3.72 5.40
CA TYR A 91 -6.85 -5.16 5.22
C TYR A 91 -5.40 -5.58 5.48
N ASP A 92 -4.46 -4.65 5.60
CA ASP A 92 -3.03 -4.96 5.70
C ASP A 92 -2.44 -4.74 7.11
N ASP A 93 -3.29 -4.50 8.10
CA ASP A 93 -2.91 -4.39 9.51
C ASP A 93 -3.01 -5.73 10.22
N VAL A 94 -2.19 -5.94 11.26
CA VAL A 94 -2.10 -7.17 12.06
C VAL A 94 -3.44 -7.49 12.73
N GLY A 95 -4.25 -6.47 13.02
CA GLY A 95 -5.60 -6.65 13.59
C GLY A 95 -6.67 -7.11 12.59
N ASN A 96 -6.38 -7.09 11.28
CA ASN A 96 -7.37 -7.29 10.22
C ASN A 96 -7.11 -8.57 9.40
N GLU A 97 -6.39 -9.54 9.97
CA GLU A 97 -6.06 -10.80 9.29
C GLU A 97 -7.31 -11.60 8.88
N GLU A 98 -8.34 -11.61 9.72
CA GLU A 98 -9.61 -12.27 9.40
C GLU A 98 -10.29 -11.63 8.18
N ASP A 99 -10.42 -10.31 8.17
CA ASP A 99 -10.99 -9.56 7.05
C ASP A 99 -10.17 -9.74 5.75
N LYS A 100 -8.83 -9.79 5.88
CA LYS A 100 -7.91 -10.08 4.77
C LYS A 100 -8.17 -11.48 4.20
N CYS A 101 -8.31 -12.49 5.05
CA CYS A 101 -8.64 -13.86 4.66
C CYS A 101 -10.01 -13.96 3.99
N VAL A 102 -11.03 -13.34 4.57
CA VAL A 102 -12.39 -13.29 4.00
C VAL A 102 -12.36 -12.65 2.62
N LYS A 103 -11.68 -11.50 2.48
CA LYS A 103 -11.51 -10.82 1.19
C LYS A 103 -10.77 -11.70 0.19
N PHE A 104 -9.69 -12.37 0.59
CA PHE A 104 -8.94 -13.30 -0.26
C PHE A 104 -9.82 -14.43 -0.78
N VAL A 105 -10.54 -15.13 0.11
CA VAL A 105 -11.42 -16.23 -0.26
C VAL A 105 -12.57 -15.73 -1.13
N SER A 106 -13.13 -14.55 -0.86
CA SER A 106 -14.21 -13.95 -1.66
C SER A 106 -13.82 -13.64 -3.11
N GLY A 107 -12.52 -13.46 -3.39
CA GLY A 107 -12.02 -13.21 -4.74
C GLY A 107 -11.71 -14.49 -5.54
N LEU A 108 -11.63 -15.65 -4.89
CA LEU A 108 -11.36 -16.93 -5.55
C LEU A 108 -12.51 -17.37 -6.47
N ARG A 109 -12.20 -18.20 -7.46
CA ARG A 109 -13.23 -18.80 -8.32
C ARG A 109 -14.11 -19.79 -7.53
N PRO A 110 -15.39 -19.98 -7.94
CA PRO A 110 -16.35 -20.78 -7.18
C PRO A 110 -15.88 -22.19 -6.85
N GLU A 111 -15.18 -22.85 -7.77
CA GLU A 111 -14.72 -24.24 -7.64
C GLU A 111 -13.71 -24.38 -6.51
N ILE A 112 -12.88 -23.36 -6.29
CA ILE A 112 -11.90 -23.34 -5.20
C ILE A 112 -12.56 -22.92 -3.89
N LYS A 113 -13.45 -21.92 -3.92
CA LYS A 113 -14.20 -21.48 -2.73
C LYS A 113 -14.95 -22.62 -2.06
N GLN A 114 -15.53 -23.51 -2.86
CA GLN A 114 -16.23 -24.68 -2.35
C GLN A 114 -15.32 -25.55 -1.49
N VAL A 115 -14.07 -25.78 -1.88
CA VAL A 115 -13.10 -26.54 -1.07
C VAL A 115 -12.90 -25.92 0.31
N PHE A 116 -12.76 -24.60 0.38
CA PHE A 116 -12.63 -23.88 1.66
C PHE A 116 -13.92 -23.94 2.49
N ASN A 117 -15.10 -23.85 1.87
CA ASN A 117 -16.37 -23.98 2.56
C ASN A 117 -16.61 -25.42 3.08
N TYR A 118 -16.15 -26.44 2.35
CA TYR A 118 -16.21 -27.83 2.80
C TYR A 118 -15.19 -28.12 3.93
N GLN A 119 -14.00 -27.51 3.89
CA GLN A 119 -12.99 -27.62 4.95
C GLN A 119 -13.30 -26.76 6.20
N GLY A 120 -14.11 -25.70 6.04
CA GLY A 120 -14.66 -24.93 7.15
C GLY A 120 -15.59 -25.72 8.08
N SER A 121 -16.07 -26.90 7.66
CA SER A 121 -16.79 -27.83 8.54
C SER A 121 -15.86 -28.78 9.31
N LEU A 122 -14.56 -28.82 9.03
CA LEU A 122 -13.62 -29.81 9.59
C LEU A 122 -12.31 -29.24 10.15
N THR A 123 -12.00 -27.95 10.04
CA THR A 123 -10.66 -27.45 10.46
C THR A 123 -10.65 -26.11 11.22
N ILE A 124 -11.78 -25.42 11.44
CA ILE A 124 -11.80 -24.15 12.22
C ILE A 124 -11.75 -24.37 13.75
N MET A 125 -11.04 -25.40 14.21
CA MET A 125 -10.86 -25.71 15.64
C MET A 125 -9.42 -26.02 16.01
N ASN A 126 -8.43 -25.83 15.13
CA ASN A 126 -7.03 -25.89 15.51
C ASN A 126 -6.20 -25.14 14.47
N TRP A 127 -5.96 -23.85 14.70
CA TRP A 127 -4.67 -23.16 14.62
C TRP A 127 -4.81 -21.82 15.34
#